data_AF-A0A1B0DI81-F1
#
_entry.id   AF-A0A1B0DI81-F1
#
_cell.length_a   1.000
_cell.length_b   1.000
_cell.length_c   1.000
_cell.angle_alpha   90.00
_cell.angle_beta   90.00
_cell.angle_gamma   90.00
#
_symmetry.space_group_name_H-M   'P 1'
#
loop_
_entity.id
_entity.type
_entity.pdbx_description
1 polymer ?
#
loop_
_entity_poly.entity_id
_entity_poly.type
_entity_poly.pdbx_seq_one_letter_code
_entity_poly.pdbx_strand_id
1 'polypeptide(L)'
;MSYYVQMQDDFLDCFGDPEVTGKIGTDIQDGKCTWLAVVCLKEIMRECYGKNDPEAIARVKQLYEELSLPNTYAIYEEDSCIVIKKQIQQIPGRIHVEVFLKIMGQIYRQEW
;
A
#
# COMPACT_ATOMS: atom_id res chain seq x y z
N MET A 1 9.28 5.58 -26.46
CA MET A 1 10.72 5.30 -26.43
C MET A 1 11.25 5.22 -25.00
N SER A 2 11.04 6.25 -24.16
CA SER A 2 11.51 6.28 -22.76
C SER A 2 11.01 5.12 -21.89
N TYR A 3 9.71 4.82 -21.93
CA TYR A 3 9.13 3.73 -21.14
C TYR A 3 9.71 2.35 -21.50
N TYR A 4 9.88 2.07 -22.80
CA TYR A 4 10.47 0.81 -23.27
C TYR A 4 11.93 0.65 -22.81
N VAL A 5 12.71 1.74 -22.86
CA VAL A 5 14.10 1.72 -22.37
C VAL A 5 14.15 1.52 -20.86
N GLN A 6 13.25 2.12 -20.08
CA GLN A 6 13.17 1.90 -18.64
C GLN A 6 12.84 0.44 -18.31
N MET A 7 11.88 -0.16 -19.01
CA MET A 7 11.56 -1.59 -18.82
C MET A 7 12.76 -2.50 -19.14
N GLN A 8 13.56 -2.16 -20.16
CA GLN A 8 14.78 -2.90 -20.49
C GLN A 8 15.85 -2.72 -19.41
N ASP A 9 16.05 -1.51 -18.90
CA ASP A 9 17.00 -1.26 -17.81
C ASP A 9 16.60 -2.01 -16.54
N ASP A 10 15.33 -1.93 -16.12
CA ASP A 10 14.80 -2.69 -14.97
C ASP A 10 15.01 -4.21 -15.13
N PHE A 11 14.85 -4.73 -16.34
CA PHE A 11 15.08 -6.16 -16.63
C PHE A 11 16.56 -6.52 -16.59
N LEU A 12 17.42 -5.70 -17.21
CA LEU A 12 18.86 -5.92 -17.25
C LEU A 12 19.53 -5.67 -15.90
N ASP A 13 18.95 -4.84 -15.03
CA ASP A 13 19.44 -4.68 -13.66
C ASP A 13 19.32 -6.01 -12.89
N CYS A 14 18.20 -6.73 -13.07
CA CYS A 14 17.97 -7.99 -12.37
C CYS A 14 18.63 -9.22 -13.03
N PHE A 15 18.63 -9.28 -14.37
CA PHE A 15 19.03 -10.48 -15.13
C PHE A 15 20.24 -10.27 -16.04
N GLY A 16 20.72 -9.04 -16.17
CA GLY A 16 21.87 -8.73 -17.01
C GLY A 16 23.16 -9.23 -16.38
N ASP A 17 24.07 -9.69 -17.23
CA ASP A 17 25.42 -10.04 -16.80
C ASP A 17 26.17 -8.75 -16.39
N PRO A 18 26.73 -8.65 -15.16
CA PRO A 18 27.52 -7.51 -14.75
C PRO A 18 28.71 -7.21 -15.67
N GLU A 19 29.29 -8.22 -16.31
CA GLU A 19 30.40 -8.06 -17.25
C GLU A 19 29.97 -7.37 -18.56
N VAL A 20 28.70 -7.53 -18.95
CA VAL A 20 28.12 -6.95 -20.18
C VAL A 20 27.44 -5.60 -19.90
N THR A 21 26.74 -5.48 -18.78
CA THR A 21 26.01 -4.28 -18.39
C THR A 21 26.92 -3.21 -17.76
N GLY A 22 28.09 -3.61 -17.24
CA GLY A 22 29.04 -2.72 -16.59
C GLY A 22 28.58 -2.22 -15.21
N LYS A 23 27.48 -2.76 -14.66
CA LYS A 23 26.95 -2.44 -13.34
C LYS A 23 26.46 -3.72 -12.64
N ILE A 24 26.52 -3.73 -11.31
CA ILE A 24 25.84 -4.75 -10.50
C ILE A 24 24.43 -4.24 -10.25
N GLY A 25 23.43 -5.06 -10.53
CA GLY A 25 22.04 -4.72 -10.26
C GLY A 25 21.78 -4.45 -8.78
N THR A 26 21.07 -3.37 -8.48
CA THR A 26 20.74 -2.99 -7.10
C THR A 26 19.28 -2.74 -6.83
N ASP A 27 18.43 -2.78 -7.86
CA ASP A 27 17.03 -2.39 -7.75
C ASP A 27 16.25 -3.16 -6.68
N ILE A 28 16.58 -4.45 -6.45
CA ILE A 28 15.92 -5.27 -5.43
C ILE A 28 16.31 -4.84 -4.01
N GLN A 29 17.61 -4.75 -3.68
CA GLN A 29 18.02 -4.35 -2.32
C GLN A 29 17.71 -2.88 -2.01
N ASP A 30 17.63 -2.04 -3.04
CA ASP A 30 17.25 -0.63 -2.91
C ASP A 30 15.73 -0.44 -2.79
N GLY A 31 14.94 -1.52 -2.95
CA GLY A 31 13.48 -1.47 -2.87
C GLY A 31 12.85 -0.60 -3.97
N LYS A 32 13.46 -0.54 -5.15
CA LYS A 32 12.93 0.29 -6.25
C LYS A 32 11.65 -0.32 -6.81
N CYS A 33 10.70 0.56 -7.14
CA CYS A 33 9.47 0.18 -7.81
C CYS A 33 9.73 -0.01 -9.32
N THR A 34 10.28 -1.17 -9.67
CA THR A 34 10.59 -1.53 -11.06
C THR A 34 9.41 -2.19 -11.77
N TRP A 35 9.49 -2.27 -13.10
CA TRP A 35 8.54 -3.01 -13.91
C TRP A 35 8.41 -4.48 -13.46
N LEU A 36 9.53 -5.12 -13.10
CA LEU A 36 9.54 -6.50 -12.59
C LEU A 36 8.75 -6.63 -11.27
N ALA A 37 8.93 -5.70 -10.33
CA ALA A 37 8.19 -5.69 -9.07
C ALA A 37 6.67 -5.57 -9.31
N VAL A 38 6.24 -4.68 -10.21
CA VAL A 38 4.83 -4.50 -10.56
C VAL A 38 4.24 -5.73 -11.26
N VAL A 39 4.98 -6.37 -12.16
CA VAL A 39 4.52 -7.59 -12.84
C VAL A 39 4.39 -8.74 -11.86
N CYS A 40 5.38 -8.94 -10.97
CA CYS A 40 5.33 -9.95 -9.92
C CYS A 40 4.08 -9.78 -9.06
N LEU A 41 3.80 -8.55 -8.61
CA LEU A 41 2.60 -8.22 -7.84
C LEU A 41 1.31 -8.61 -8.56
N LYS A 42 1.23 -8.32 -9.87
CA LYS A 42 0.06 -8.65 -10.70
C LYS A 42 -0.16 -10.15 -10.84
N GLU A 43 0.90 -10.94 -11.04
CA GLU A 43 0.77 -12.39 -11.17
C GLU A 43 0.36 -13.03 -9.84
N ILE A 44 0.93 -12.61 -8.69
CA ILE A 44 0.49 -13.07 -7.37
C ILE A 44 -1.01 -12.81 -7.17
N MET A 45 -1.47 -11.59 -7.52
CA MET A 45 -2.89 -11.25 -7.42
C MET A 45 -3.75 -12.08 -8.38
N ARG A 46 -3.31 -12.31 -9.62
CA ARG A 46 -4.03 -13.18 -10.57
C ARG A 46 -4.16 -14.61 -10.04
N GLU A 47 -3.10 -15.14 -9.45
CA GLU A 47 -3.07 -16.52 -8.97
C GLU A 47 -3.84 -16.71 -7.67
N CYS A 48 -3.82 -15.74 -6.76
CA CYS A 48 -4.36 -15.94 -5.41
C CYS A 48 -5.72 -15.29 -5.18
N TYR A 49 -6.02 -14.18 -5.88
CA TYR A 49 -7.18 -13.36 -5.55
C TYR A 49 -8.49 -13.99 -6.06
N GLY A 50 -9.53 -13.98 -5.21
CA GLY A 50 -10.85 -14.54 -5.53
C GLY A 50 -10.97 -16.06 -5.37
N LYS A 51 -9.95 -16.74 -4.81
CA LYS A 51 -10.00 -18.16 -4.48
C LYS A 51 -10.36 -18.36 -3.00
N ASN A 52 -11.18 -19.37 -2.72
CA ASN A 52 -11.50 -19.83 -1.36
C ASN A 52 -10.46 -20.85 -0.84
N ASP A 53 -9.19 -20.60 -1.12
CA ASP A 53 -8.09 -21.44 -0.69
C ASP A 53 -7.32 -20.74 0.45
N PRO A 54 -7.10 -21.38 1.61
CA PRO A 54 -6.42 -20.77 2.74
C PRO A 54 -4.99 -20.28 2.42
N GLU A 55 -4.25 -20.99 1.57
CA GLU A 55 -2.88 -20.60 1.20
C GLU A 55 -2.89 -19.37 0.29
N ALA A 56 -3.79 -19.32 -0.68
CA ALA A 56 -4.02 -18.16 -1.53
C ALA A 56 -4.41 -16.91 -0.70
N ILE A 57 -5.30 -17.07 0.29
CA ILE A 57 -5.70 -15.98 1.20
C ILE A 57 -4.49 -15.52 2.03
N ALA A 58 -3.70 -16.44 2.58
CA ALA A 58 -2.52 -16.13 3.36
C ALA A 58 -1.48 -15.35 2.53
N ARG A 59 -1.26 -15.76 1.28
CA ARG A 59 -0.31 -15.08 0.37
C ARG A 59 -0.74 -13.65 0.06
N VAL A 60 -2.04 -13.40 -0.16
CA VAL A 60 -2.57 -12.05 -0.37
C VAL A 60 -2.44 -11.18 0.88
N LYS A 61 -2.70 -11.74 2.07
CA LYS A 61 -2.53 -11.00 3.34
C LYS A 61 -1.06 -10.62 3.59
N GLN A 62 -0.15 -11.57 3.39
CA GLN A 62 1.29 -11.30 3.49
C GLN A 62 1.70 -10.17 2.55
N LEU A 63 1.19 -10.18 1.31
CA LEU A 63 1.46 -9.13 0.35
C LEU A 63 0.96 -7.74 0.82
N TYR A 64 -0.20 -7.67 1.48
CA TYR A 64 -0.69 -6.43 2.08
C TYR A 64 0.20 -5.92 3.21
N GLU A 65 0.77 -6.83 4.02
CA GLU A 65 1.73 -6.48 5.06
C GLU A 65 3.07 -6.01 4.47
N GLU A 66 3.60 -6.69 3.46
CA GLU A 66 4.83 -6.30 2.73
C GLU A 66 4.70 -4.91 2.11
N LEU A 67 3.51 -4.58 1.58
CA LEU A 67 3.18 -3.25 1.06
C LEU A 67 2.87 -2.22 2.15
N SER A 68 2.94 -2.60 3.42
CA SER A 68 2.64 -1.74 4.57
C SER A 68 1.25 -1.10 4.52
N LEU A 69 0.26 -1.76 3.89
CA LEU A 69 -1.12 -1.26 3.83
C LEU A 69 -1.76 -1.04 5.20
N PRO A 70 -1.49 -1.85 6.25
CA PRO A 70 -1.96 -1.54 7.59
C PRO A 70 -1.45 -0.19 8.10
N ASN A 71 -0.19 0.16 7.83
CA ASN A 71 0.39 1.44 8.21
C ASN A 71 -0.20 2.59 7.37
N THR A 72 -0.37 2.39 6.05
CA THR A 72 -1.06 3.36 5.19
C THR A 72 -2.47 3.65 5.68
N TYR A 73 -3.22 2.62 6.08
CA TYR A 73 -4.55 2.77 6.65
C TYR A 73 -4.51 3.52 7.99
N ALA A 74 -3.57 3.21 8.88
CA ALA A 74 -3.44 3.89 10.17
C ALA A 74 -3.21 5.41 10.01
N ILE A 75 -2.32 5.80 9.08
CA ILE A 75 -2.09 7.21 8.73
C ILE A 75 -3.37 7.84 8.18
N TYR A 76 -4.03 7.16 7.24
CA TYR A 76 -5.26 7.65 6.65
C TYR A 76 -6.40 7.80 7.67
N GLU A 77 -6.52 6.86 8.61
CA GLU A 77 -7.50 6.90 9.69
C GLU A 77 -7.25 8.10 10.60
N GLU A 78 -6.00 8.35 10.99
CA GLU A 78 -5.62 9.50 11.80
C GLU A 78 -5.94 10.83 11.10
N ASP A 79 -5.51 10.99 9.85
CA ASP A 79 -5.77 12.19 9.05
C ASP A 79 -7.27 12.44 8.87
N SER A 80 -8.02 11.38 8.53
CA SER A 80 -9.48 11.45 8.39
C SER A 80 -10.14 11.85 9.71
N CYS A 81 -9.68 11.31 10.83
CA CYS A 81 -10.19 11.64 12.16
C CYS A 81 -9.96 13.12 12.51
N ILE A 82 -8.78 13.66 12.18
CA ILE A 82 -8.46 15.08 12.37
C ILE A 82 -9.40 15.96 11.53
N VAL A 83 -9.58 15.63 10.24
CA VAL A 83 -10.45 16.37 9.33
C VAL A 83 -11.89 16.38 9.84
N ILE A 84 -12.42 15.21 10.20
CA ILE A 84 -13.80 15.08 10.70
C ILE A 84 -13.99 15.87 11.99
N LYS A 85 -13.06 15.78 12.95
CA LYS A 85 -13.12 16.57 14.20
C LYS A 85 -13.15 18.07 13.92
N LYS A 86 -12.32 18.54 12.98
CA LYS A 86 -12.30 19.95 12.57
C LYS A 86 -13.63 20.39 11.95
N GLN A 87 -14.24 19.54 11.13
CA GLN A 87 -15.56 19.81 10.54
C GLN A 87 -16.66 19.86 11.59
N ILE A 88 -16.67 18.92 12.54
CA ILE A 88 -17.65 18.89 13.64
C ILE A 88 -17.59 20.19 14.45
N GLN A 89 -16.39 20.70 14.76
CA GLN A 89 -16.20 21.95 15.50
C GLN A 89 -16.74 23.20 14.79
N GLN A 90 -16.91 23.15 13.47
CA GLN A 90 -17.43 24.27 12.67
C GLN A 90 -18.97 24.29 12.60
N ILE A 91 -19.65 23.26 13.11
CA ILE A 91 -21.11 23.18 13.08
C ILE A 91 -21.71 24.13 14.13
N PRO A 92 -22.64 25.02 13.75
CA PRO A 92 -23.34 25.87 14.72
C PRO A 92 -24.28 25.03 15.60
N GLY A 93 -24.07 25.09 16.92
CA GLY A 93 -24.91 24.43 17.93
C GLY A 93 -24.16 23.38 18.75
N ARG A 94 -24.00 23.63 20.06
CA ARG A 94 -23.19 22.79 20.97
C ARG A 94 -23.67 21.34 21.11
N ILE A 95 -24.98 21.11 21.07
CA ILE A 95 -25.58 19.78 21.24
C ILE A 95 -25.22 18.87 20.06
N HIS A 96 -25.16 19.40 18.84
CA HIS A 96 -24.77 18.64 17.66
C HIS A 96 -23.29 18.21 17.74
N VAL A 97 -22.41 19.11 18.18
CA VAL A 97 -20.97 18.85 18.35
C VAL A 97 -20.70 17.69 19.31
N GLU A 98 -21.34 17.68 20.49
CA GLU A 98 -21.14 16.62 21.49
C GLU A 98 -21.60 15.24 21.00
N VAL A 99 -22.74 15.18 20.30
CA VAL A 99 -23.26 13.92 19.75
C VAL A 99 -22.31 13.35 18.70
N PHE A 100 -21.84 14.17 17.76
CA PHE A 100 -20.92 13.70 16.70
C PHE A 100 -19.55 13.28 17.25
N LEU A 101 -19.02 13.99 18.25
CA LEU A 101 -17.77 13.59 18.91
C LEU A 101 -17.92 12.27 19.67
N LYS A 102 -19.06 12.03 20.31
CA LYS A 102 -19.34 10.77 21.00
C LYS A 102 -19.41 9.59 20.03
N ILE A 103 -20.07 9.75 18.89
CA ILE A 103 -20.14 8.72 17.84
C ILE A 103 -18.73 8.46 17.26
N MET A 104 -17.96 9.50 16.98
CA MET A 104 -16.56 9.36 16.54
C MET A 104 -15.71 8.59 17.53
N GLY A 105 -15.88 8.83 18.84
CA GLY A 105 -15.16 8.09 19.89
C GLY A 105 -15.53 6.61 19.99
N GLN A 106 -16.70 6.20 19.48
CA GLN A 106 -17.12 4.78 19.46
C GLN A 106 -16.59 4.01 18.23
N ILE A 107 -16.27 4.73 17.16
CA ILE A 107 -15.83 4.16 15.87
C ILE A 107 -14.29 4.21 15.75
N TYR A 108 -13.68 5.30 16.24
CA TYR A 108 -12.24 5.53 16.15
C TYR A 108 -11.47 4.53 17.02
N ARG A 109 -10.52 3.80 16.41
CA ARG A 109 -9.72 2.75 17.07
C ARG A 109 -10.58 1.70 17.78
N GLN A 110 -11.60 1.17 17.12
CA GLN A 110 -12.07 -0.16 17.54
C GLN A 110 -10.88 -1.11 17.37
N GLU A 111 -10.29 -1.51 18.50
CA GLU A 111 -9.27 -2.53 18.56
C GLU A 111 -9.87 -3.81 17.96
N TRP A 112 -9.26 -4.31 16.88
CA TRP A 112 -9.63 -5.55 16.21
C TRP A 112 -8.99 -6.74 16.92
#